data_AF-A0A7F8R569-F1
#
_entry.id   AF-A0A7F8R569-F1
#
_cell.length_a   1.000
_cell.length_b   1.000
_cell.length_c   1.000
_cell.angle_alpha   90.00
_cell.angle_beta   90.00
_cell.angle_gamma   90.00
#
_symmetry.space_group_name_H-M   'P 1'
#
loop_
_entity.id
_entity.type
_entity.pdbx_description
1 polymer ?
#
loop_
_entity_poly.entity_id
_entity_poly.type
_entity_poly.pdbx_seq_one_letter_code
_entity_poly.pdbx_strand_id
1 'polypeptide(L)'
;MNLGKRKLHTPANYLIGSLAMTDLLVSILVMPISIVYTTTHTWSFGQILCDIWLSSDITCCTASILHLCVIALDRYWAITDALEYSKRRTAGRAAAMIATVWVISICISIPPLFWRQAKAHEEMSDCLVNTSQISYTIYSTCGAFYIPSVLLIILYGRIYMAARNRILNPPSLYGKRFTTAHLITGSAGSSLCSLSPSLHEGHSHTAGSALFFSHVKIKLADSVLERKRICAARERKATKTLGIILGAFIICWLPFFVASLVLPICRDSCWLHPALFDFFTWLGYLNSLINPIIYTVFNEEFRQAFQKVVHFRKAS
;
A
#
# COMPACT_ATOMS: atom_id res chain seq x y z
N MET A 1 23.57 13.93 6.45
CA MET A 1 22.89 13.31 5.28
C MET A 1 22.40 11.85 5.44
N ASN A 2 22.65 11.13 6.56
CA ASN A 2 22.33 9.69 6.67
C ASN A 2 21.02 9.28 7.39
N LEU A 3 20.30 10.20 8.04
CA LEU A 3 19.04 9.85 8.75
C LEU A 3 17.82 9.71 7.82
N GLY A 4 17.85 10.31 6.63
CA GLY A 4 16.74 10.24 5.66
C GLY A 4 16.67 8.91 4.91
N LYS A 5 17.82 8.35 4.52
CA LYS A 5 17.90 7.06 3.79
C LYS A 5 17.45 5.87 4.67
N ARG A 6 17.80 5.86 5.97
CA ARG A 6 17.43 4.77 6.90
C ARG A 6 15.94 4.72 7.24
N LYS A 7 15.20 5.84 7.18
CA LYS A 7 13.74 5.84 7.40
C LYS A 7 12.95 5.26 6.22
N LEU A 8 13.50 5.24 5.01
CA LEU A 8 12.84 4.68 3.83
C LEU A 8 13.03 3.16 3.67
N HIS A 9 14.00 2.54 4.34
CA HIS A 9 14.26 1.10 4.22
C HIS A 9 13.34 0.31 5.15
N THR A 10 12.04 0.40 4.91
CA THR A 10 11.04 -0.45 5.57
C THR A 10 10.56 -1.53 4.59
N PRO A 11 10.22 -2.74 5.07
CA PRO A 11 9.68 -3.80 4.21
C PRO A 11 8.48 -3.35 3.36
N ALA A 12 7.63 -2.47 3.88
CA ALA A 12 6.51 -1.88 3.14
C ALA A 12 6.97 -1.02 1.94
N ASN A 13 8.08 -0.31 2.09
CA ASN A 13 8.62 0.54 1.01
C ASN A 13 9.28 -0.29 -0.10
N TYR A 14 9.81 -1.49 0.20
CA TYR A 14 10.26 -2.42 -0.84
C TYR A 14 9.10 -2.90 -1.72
N LEU A 15 7.93 -3.18 -1.13
CA LEU A 15 6.74 -3.56 -1.87
C LEU A 15 6.26 -2.43 -2.80
N ILE A 16 6.21 -1.19 -2.28
CA ILE A 16 5.85 -0.01 -3.09
C ILE A 16 6.89 0.25 -4.18
N GLY A 17 8.18 0.07 -3.89
CA GLY A 17 9.25 0.21 -4.87
C GLY A 17 9.16 -0.83 -6.00
N SER A 18 8.82 -2.08 -5.68
CA SER A 18 8.61 -3.14 -6.67
C SER A 18 7.38 -2.89 -7.53
N LEU A 19 6.29 -2.38 -6.94
CA LEU A 19 5.12 -1.92 -7.69
C LEU A 19 5.50 -0.80 -8.68
N ALA A 20 6.25 0.21 -8.21
CA ALA A 20 6.69 1.31 -9.08
C ALA A 20 7.62 0.83 -10.21
N MET A 21 8.49 -0.15 -9.95
CA MET A 21 9.29 -0.80 -10.98
C MET A 21 8.39 -1.52 -12.01
N THR A 22 7.35 -2.21 -11.55
CA THR A 22 6.40 -2.90 -12.43
C THR A 22 5.67 -1.91 -13.34
N ASP A 23 5.17 -0.81 -12.79
CA ASP A 23 4.49 0.25 -13.56
C ASP A 23 5.45 0.96 -14.55
N LEU A 24 6.73 1.10 -14.18
CA LEU A 24 7.78 1.59 -15.08
C LEU A 24 8.03 0.61 -16.23
N LEU A 25 8.05 -0.70 -15.96
CA LEU A 25 8.23 -1.73 -16.99
C LEU A 25 7.07 -1.72 -17.99
N VAL A 26 5.81 -1.54 -17.56
CA VAL A 26 4.68 -1.32 -18.47
C VAL A 26 4.94 -0.10 -19.37
N SER A 27 5.40 1.00 -18.78
CA SER A 27 5.64 2.25 -19.51
C SER A 27 6.78 2.15 -20.54
N ILE A 28 7.76 1.27 -20.33
CA ILE A 28 8.93 1.11 -21.23
C ILE A 28 8.71 -0.01 -22.24
N LEU A 29 8.23 -1.17 -21.80
CA LEU A 29 8.16 -2.39 -22.62
C LEU A 29 6.83 -2.57 -23.34
N VAL A 30 5.73 -2.03 -22.78
CA VAL A 30 4.37 -2.31 -23.27
C VAL A 30 3.81 -1.09 -24.01
N MET A 31 3.77 0.06 -23.35
CA MET A 31 3.09 1.25 -23.88
C MET A 31 3.66 1.74 -25.23
N PRO A 32 4.99 1.87 -25.45
CA PRO A 32 5.50 2.40 -26.71
C PRO A 32 5.15 1.53 -27.92
N ILE A 33 5.26 0.21 -27.78
CA ILE A 33 4.86 -0.75 -28.81
C ILE A 33 3.34 -0.68 -29.03
N SER A 34 2.57 -0.58 -27.93
CA SER A 34 1.11 -0.41 -28.00
C SER A 34 0.69 0.86 -28.74
N ILE A 35 1.42 1.98 -28.60
CA ILE A 35 1.14 3.24 -29.34
C ILE A 35 1.28 2.99 -30.84
N VAL A 36 2.38 2.36 -31.25
CA VAL A 36 2.61 2.08 -32.68
C VAL A 36 1.52 1.14 -33.21
N TYR A 37 1.20 0.08 -32.48
CA TYR A 37 0.15 -0.85 -32.89
C TYR A 37 -1.24 -0.19 -32.96
N THR A 38 -1.62 0.62 -31.96
CA THR A 38 -2.93 1.31 -31.92
C THR A 38 -3.06 2.34 -33.05
N THR A 39 -1.96 2.97 -33.47
CA THR A 39 -2.00 4.01 -34.52
C THR A 39 -1.88 3.45 -35.94
N THR A 40 -1.15 2.35 -36.12
CA THR A 40 -0.96 1.71 -37.44
C THR A 40 -2.01 0.65 -37.75
N HIS A 41 -2.74 0.16 -36.74
CA HIS A 41 -3.72 -0.92 -36.83
C HIS A 41 -3.20 -2.21 -37.49
N THR A 42 -1.88 -2.38 -37.58
CA THR A 42 -1.23 -3.51 -38.23
C THR A 42 0.02 -3.89 -37.46
N TRP A 43 0.30 -5.18 -37.36
CA TRP A 43 1.50 -5.69 -36.69
C TRP A 43 2.62 -5.96 -37.71
N SER A 44 3.70 -5.16 -37.63
CA SER A 44 4.84 -5.27 -38.57
C SER A 44 6.15 -5.74 -37.92
N PHE A 45 6.14 -6.08 -36.63
CA PHE A 45 7.38 -6.39 -35.89
C PHE A 45 7.75 -7.89 -35.83
N GLY A 46 6.96 -8.73 -36.49
CA GLY A 46 7.16 -10.18 -36.52
C GLY A 46 6.75 -10.90 -35.23
N GLN A 47 6.82 -12.24 -35.29
CA GLN A 47 6.31 -13.15 -34.26
C GLN A 47 7.04 -13.02 -32.93
N ILE A 48 8.37 -12.95 -32.96
CA ILE A 48 9.21 -12.94 -31.75
C ILE A 48 8.89 -11.71 -30.89
N LEU A 49 8.79 -10.52 -31.50
CA LEU A 49 8.48 -9.32 -30.74
C LEU A 49 7.03 -9.34 -30.24
N CYS A 50 6.11 -9.95 -30.98
CA CYS A 50 4.72 -10.09 -30.57
C CYS A 50 4.60 -10.93 -29.29
N ASP A 51 5.33 -12.04 -29.24
CA ASP A 51 5.35 -12.93 -28.09
C ASP A 51 6.01 -12.28 -26.86
N ILE A 52 7.12 -11.56 -27.06
CA ILE A 52 7.78 -10.79 -25.99
C ILE A 52 6.84 -9.69 -25.48
N TRP A 53 6.17 -8.95 -26.38
CA TRP A 53 5.29 -7.85 -26.01
C TRP A 53 4.07 -8.34 -25.23
N LEU A 54 3.34 -9.34 -25.74
CA LEU A 54 2.17 -9.91 -25.05
C LEU A 54 2.55 -10.57 -23.71
N SER A 55 3.68 -11.29 -23.66
CA SER A 55 4.17 -11.88 -22.42
C SER A 55 4.53 -10.81 -21.40
N SER A 56 5.21 -9.75 -21.83
CA SER A 56 5.57 -8.61 -20.97
C SER A 56 4.32 -7.89 -20.46
N ASP A 57 3.33 -7.67 -21.32
CA ASP A 57 2.06 -7.03 -20.98
C ASP A 57 1.31 -7.83 -19.89
N ILE A 58 1.01 -9.10 -20.17
CA ILE A 58 0.31 -9.97 -19.22
C ILE A 58 1.08 -10.07 -17.90
N THR A 59 2.40 -10.25 -17.96
CA THR A 59 3.24 -10.39 -16.76
C THR A 59 3.24 -9.11 -15.93
N CYS A 60 3.47 -7.95 -16.54
CA CYS A 60 3.58 -6.68 -15.81
C CYS A 60 2.23 -6.23 -15.25
N CYS A 61 1.15 -6.35 -16.01
CA CYS A 61 -0.20 -6.01 -15.53
C CYS A 61 -0.65 -6.94 -14.39
N THR A 62 -0.41 -8.25 -14.52
CA THR A 62 -0.67 -9.22 -13.45
C THR A 62 0.21 -8.97 -12.22
N ALA A 63 1.47 -8.59 -12.42
CA ALA A 63 2.35 -8.25 -11.31
C ALA A 63 1.86 -6.98 -10.59
N SER A 64 1.35 -5.96 -11.30
CA SER A 64 0.89 -4.71 -10.70
C SER A 64 -0.28 -4.95 -9.72
N ILE A 65 -1.31 -5.73 -10.11
CA ILE A 65 -2.44 -6.08 -9.23
C ILE A 65 -2.02 -7.01 -8.08
N LEU A 66 -1.15 -7.99 -8.31
CA LEU A 66 -0.66 -8.87 -7.25
C LEU A 66 0.21 -8.12 -6.23
N HIS A 67 1.00 -7.12 -6.66
CA HIS A 67 1.71 -6.23 -5.75
C HIS A 67 0.73 -5.42 -4.89
N LEU A 68 -0.38 -4.94 -5.44
CA LEU A 68 -1.45 -4.30 -4.66
C LEU A 68 -2.05 -5.27 -3.62
N CYS A 69 -2.28 -6.53 -3.98
CA CYS A 69 -2.76 -7.56 -3.04
C CYS A 69 -1.79 -7.78 -1.89
N VAL A 70 -0.50 -7.91 -2.22
CA VAL A 70 0.59 -8.13 -1.26
C VAL A 70 0.78 -6.92 -0.34
N ILE A 71 0.69 -5.70 -0.87
CA ILE A 71 0.66 -4.48 -0.07
C ILE A 71 -0.57 -4.51 0.85
N ALA A 72 -1.76 -4.82 0.35
CA ALA A 72 -2.96 -4.92 1.18
C ALA A 72 -2.84 -5.98 2.29
N LEU A 73 -2.23 -7.14 2.02
CA LEU A 73 -1.93 -8.17 3.02
C LEU A 73 -0.97 -7.68 4.10
N ASP A 74 0.15 -7.07 3.71
CA ASP A 74 1.12 -6.48 4.64
C ASP A 74 0.44 -5.44 5.54
N ARG A 75 -0.46 -4.64 4.97
CA ARG A 75 -1.23 -3.62 5.71
C ARG A 75 -2.27 -4.25 6.62
N TYR A 76 -2.98 -5.27 6.16
CA TYR A 76 -3.93 -6.02 6.96
C TYR A 76 -3.26 -6.59 8.21
N TRP A 77 -2.16 -7.33 8.06
CA TRP A 77 -1.44 -7.90 9.19
C TRP A 77 -0.85 -6.84 10.12
N ALA A 78 -0.33 -5.74 9.57
CA ALA A 78 0.17 -4.62 10.38
C ALA A 78 -0.94 -3.97 11.23
N ILE A 79 -2.19 -3.98 10.77
CA ILE A 79 -3.33 -3.43 11.50
C ILE A 79 -3.89 -4.47 12.47
N THR A 80 -4.21 -5.69 12.03
CA THR A 80 -4.90 -6.67 12.87
C THR A 80 -4.02 -7.30 13.93
N ASP A 81 -2.74 -7.53 13.63
CA ASP A 81 -1.79 -8.23 14.50
C ASP A 81 -0.50 -7.41 14.66
N ALA A 82 -0.63 -6.17 15.13
CA ALA A 82 0.46 -5.21 15.16
C ALA A 82 1.69 -5.69 15.96
N LEU A 83 1.49 -6.42 17.07
CA LEU A 83 2.59 -6.80 17.99
C LEU A 83 3.41 -7.96 17.45
N GLU A 84 2.75 -9.02 16.96
CA GLU A 84 3.45 -10.19 16.46
C GLU A 84 3.93 -9.99 15.02
N TYR A 85 3.13 -9.31 14.19
CA TYR A 85 3.56 -8.97 12.83
C TYR A 85 4.77 -8.04 12.82
N SER A 86 4.89 -7.10 13.77
CA SER A 86 6.07 -6.23 13.86
C SER A 86 7.38 -7.03 13.98
N LYS A 87 7.36 -8.16 14.70
CA LYS A 87 8.52 -9.08 14.82
C LYS A 87 8.80 -9.85 13.53
N ARG A 88 7.75 -10.21 12.78
CA ARG A 88 7.83 -11.00 11.54
C ARG A 88 8.07 -10.14 10.28
N ARG A 89 7.96 -8.82 10.38
CA ARG A 89 8.09 -7.89 9.24
C ARG A 89 9.57 -7.62 8.93
N THR A 90 10.18 -8.54 8.19
CA THR A 90 11.59 -8.50 7.76
C THR A 90 11.74 -8.20 6.27
N ALA A 91 12.92 -7.73 5.86
CA ALA A 91 13.23 -7.51 4.44
C ALA A 91 13.21 -8.82 3.62
N GLY A 92 13.69 -9.93 4.20
CA GLY A 92 13.66 -11.24 3.54
C GLY A 92 12.24 -11.72 3.23
N ARG A 93 11.27 -11.50 4.14
CA ARG A 93 9.86 -11.82 3.88
C ARG A 93 9.28 -10.95 2.77
N ALA A 94 9.57 -9.65 2.74
CA ALA A 94 9.12 -8.79 1.66
C ALA A 94 9.73 -9.19 0.31
N ALA A 95 11.01 -9.56 0.27
CA ALA A 95 11.65 -10.09 -0.93
C ALA A 95 11.00 -11.40 -1.39
N ALA A 96 10.69 -12.32 -0.47
CA ALA A 96 9.96 -13.55 -0.80
C ALA A 96 8.56 -13.26 -1.37
N MET A 97 7.82 -12.32 -0.77
CA MET A 97 6.51 -11.89 -1.29
C MET A 97 6.62 -11.32 -2.71
N ILE A 98 7.62 -10.48 -2.99
CA ILE A 98 7.88 -9.93 -4.33
C ILE A 98 8.23 -11.06 -5.31
N ALA A 99 9.11 -11.99 -4.94
CA ALA A 99 9.47 -13.12 -5.78
C ALA A 99 8.24 -13.98 -6.13
N THR A 100 7.37 -14.25 -5.15
CA THR A 100 6.12 -14.97 -5.38
C THR A 100 5.20 -14.23 -6.38
N VAL A 101 5.10 -12.90 -6.28
CA VAL A 101 4.32 -12.12 -7.25
C VAL A 101 4.85 -12.31 -8.66
N TRP A 102 6.15 -12.14 -8.87
CA TRP A 102 6.75 -12.31 -10.20
C TRP A 102 6.60 -13.72 -10.75
N VAL A 103 6.81 -14.74 -9.92
CA VAL A 103 6.64 -16.14 -10.33
C VAL A 103 5.20 -16.40 -10.78
N ILE A 104 4.20 -15.97 -10.00
CA ILE A 104 2.79 -16.16 -10.37
C ILE A 104 2.47 -15.43 -11.68
N SER A 105 2.93 -14.19 -11.84
CA SER A 105 2.70 -13.41 -13.07
C SER A 105 3.32 -14.07 -14.31
N ILE A 106 4.54 -14.58 -14.19
CA ILE A 106 5.22 -15.29 -15.28
C ILE A 106 4.49 -16.60 -15.60
N CYS A 107 4.07 -17.37 -14.58
CA CYS A 107 3.31 -18.59 -14.79
C CYS A 107 2.01 -18.35 -15.58
N ILE A 108 1.34 -17.21 -15.37
CA ILE A 108 0.11 -16.85 -16.09
C ILE A 108 0.39 -16.46 -17.55
N SER A 109 1.56 -15.88 -17.85
CA SER A 109 1.92 -15.43 -19.21
C SER A 109 2.54 -16.52 -20.10
N ILE A 110 2.93 -17.66 -19.53
CA ILE A 110 3.58 -18.77 -20.24
C ILE A 110 2.67 -19.53 -21.23
N PRO A 111 1.42 -19.92 -20.89
CA PRO A 111 0.62 -20.80 -21.76
C PRO A 111 0.40 -20.30 -23.21
N PRO A 112 0.21 -18.99 -23.48
CA PRO A 112 0.14 -18.45 -24.84
C PRO A 112 1.36 -18.75 -25.71
N LEU A 113 2.55 -18.74 -25.11
CA LEU A 113 3.82 -18.88 -25.83
C LEU A 113 3.95 -20.29 -26.42
N PHE A 114 3.57 -21.31 -25.65
CA PHE A 114 3.62 -22.70 -26.10
C PHE A 114 2.57 -23.01 -27.17
N TRP A 115 1.37 -22.44 -27.04
CA TRP A 115 0.27 -22.76 -27.96
C TRP A 115 0.40 -22.04 -29.31
N ARG A 116 1.02 -20.86 -29.34
CA ARG A 116 1.15 -20.08 -30.57
C ARG A 116 2.26 -20.60 -31.49
N GLN A 117 3.34 -21.15 -30.94
CA GLN A 117 4.41 -21.81 -31.70
C GLN A 117 3.87 -22.93 -32.62
N ALA A 118 2.75 -23.57 -32.26
CA ALA A 118 2.13 -24.64 -33.04
C ALA A 118 1.39 -24.18 -34.31
N LYS A 119 1.21 -22.87 -34.54
CA LYS A 119 0.44 -22.31 -35.68
C LYS A 119 1.24 -21.40 -36.62
N ALA A 120 2.57 -21.39 -36.53
CA ALA A 120 3.46 -20.43 -37.19
C ALA A 120 3.63 -20.61 -38.72
N HIS A 121 2.53 -20.59 -39.50
CA HIS A 121 2.61 -20.76 -40.96
C HIS A 121 1.75 -19.79 -41.80
N GLU A 122 1.37 -18.63 -41.26
CA GLU A 122 0.74 -17.54 -42.03
C GLU A 122 1.31 -16.19 -41.60
N GLU A 123 1.39 -15.24 -42.54
CA GLU A 123 1.82 -13.86 -42.28
C GLU A 123 0.92 -13.23 -41.20
N MET A 124 1.48 -12.96 -40.01
CA MET A 124 0.73 -12.43 -38.88
C MET A 124 0.50 -10.92 -39.06
N SER A 125 -0.70 -10.54 -39.49
CA SER A 125 -1.15 -9.14 -39.56
C SER A 125 -1.52 -8.54 -38.20
N ASP A 126 -1.90 -9.38 -37.23
CA ASP A 126 -2.42 -8.96 -35.93
C ASP A 126 -1.67 -9.64 -34.76
N CYS A 127 -1.31 -8.87 -33.75
CA CYS A 127 -0.67 -9.38 -32.54
C CYS A 127 -1.66 -9.41 -31.36
N LEU A 128 -2.54 -10.41 -31.35
CA LEU A 128 -3.59 -10.55 -30.33
C LEU A 128 -3.48 -11.88 -29.58
N VAL A 129 -3.77 -11.85 -28.28
CA VAL A 129 -3.85 -13.06 -27.47
C VAL A 129 -4.82 -14.06 -28.11
N ASN A 130 -4.37 -15.30 -28.32
CA ASN A 130 -5.17 -16.30 -29.01
C ASN A 130 -6.35 -16.75 -28.12
N THR A 131 -7.54 -16.23 -28.40
CA THR A 131 -8.79 -16.51 -27.65
C THR A 131 -9.54 -17.75 -28.15
N SER A 132 -8.98 -18.52 -29.10
CA SER A 132 -9.64 -19.73 -29.64
C SER A 132 -9.94 -20.81 -28.60
N GLN A 133 -9.24 -20.81 -27.46
CA GLN A 133 -9.55 -21.65 -26.31
C GLN A 133 -10.18 -20.84 -25.18
N ILE A 134 -11.46 -21.08 -24.95
CA ILE A 134 -12.20 -20.46 -23.84
C ILE A 134 -11.56 -20.81 -22.49
N SER A 135 -11.01 -22.02 -22.32
CA SER A 135 -10.33 -22.45 -21.09
C SER A 135 -9.14 -21.56 -20.75
N TYR A 136 -8.32 -21.20 -21.74
CA TYR A 136 -7.19 -20.30 -21.55
C TYR A 136 -7.66 -18.89 -21.19
N THR A 137 -8.65 -18.35 -21.91
CA THR A 137 -9.23 -17.04 -21.61
C THR A 137 -9.75 -16.96 -20.18
N ILE A 138 -10.47 -17.99 -19.71
CA ILE A 138 -10.96 -18.04 -18.32
C ILE A 138 -9.78 -18.13 -17.35
N TYR A 139 -8.83 -19.03 -17.58
CA TYR A 139 -7.66 -19.19 -16.71
C TYR A 139 -6.87 -17.89 -16.55
N SER A 140 -6.54 -17.22 -17.67
CA SER A 140 -5.72 -16.00 -17.66
C SER A 140 -6.46 -14.83 -17.06
N THR A 141 -7.73 -14.59 -17.42
CA THR A 141 -8.51 -13.48 -16.86
C THR A 141 -8.84 -13.69 -15.38
N CYS A 142 -9.14 -14.92 -14.94
CA CYS A 142 -9.35 -15.22 -13.53
C CYS A 142 -8.08 -15.07 -12.70
N GLY A 143 -6.96 -15.63 -13.17
CA GLY A 143 -5.67 -15.55 -12.48
C GLY A 143 -5.10 -14.14 -12.43
N ALA A 144 -5.21 -13.40 -13.53
CA ALA A 144 -4.67 -12.05 -13.64
C ALA A 144 -5.53 -11.00 -12.93
N PHE A 145 -6.86 -11.11 -12.95
CA PHE A 145 -7.73 -10.02 -12.50
C PHE A 145 -8.82 -10.43 -11.51
N TYR A 146 -9.68 -11.39 -11.84
CA TYR A 146 -10.87 -11.62 -11.01
C TYR A 146 -10.52 -12.15 -9.61
N ILE A 147 -9.64 -13.15 -9.50
CA ILE A 147 -9.23 -13.71 -8.21
C ILE A 147 -8.49 -12.66 -7.37
N PRO A 148 -7.45 -11.96 -7.89
CA PRO A 148 -6.75 -10.95 -7.09
C PRO A 148 -7.65 -9.73 -6.76
N SER A 149 -8.58 -9.34 -7.63
CA SER A 149 -9.53 -8.25 -7.34
C SER A 149 -10.50 -8.61 -6.21
N VAL A 150 -11.04 -9.83 -6.22
CA VAL A 150 -11.88 -10.33 -5.12
C VAL A 150 -11.08 -10.38 -3.81
N LEU A 151 -9.84 -10.89 -3.85
CA LEU A 151 -8.96 -10.90 -2.70
C LEU A 151 -8.73 -9.48 -2.16
N LEU A 152 -8.44 -8.52 -3.03
CA LEU A 152 -8.29 -7.10 -2.66
C LEU A 152 -9.54 -6.55 -1.98
N ILE A 153 -10.72 -6.77 -2.56
CA ILE A 153 -11.99 -6.28 -2.00
C ILE A 153 -12.20 -6.88 -0.59
N ILE A 154 -11.95 -8.18 -0.41
CA ILE A 154 -12.06 -8.84 0.90
C ILE A 154 -11.07 -8.25 1.90
N LEU A 155 -9.79 -8.12 1.54
CA LEU A 155 -8.76 -7.58 2.42
C LEU A 155 -9.07 -6.14 2.83
N TYR A 156 -9.55 -5.32 1.90
CA TYR A 156 -9.97 -3.95 2.22
C TYR A 156 -11.19 -3.89 3.09
N GLY A 157 -12.20 -4.71 2.82
CA GLY A 157 -13.37 -4.83 3.70
C GLY A 157 -12.94 -5.18 5.13
N ARG A 158 -12.02 -6.12 5.28
CA ARG A 158 -11.45 -6.52 6.57
C ARG A 158 -10.63 -5.40 7.23
N ILE A 159 -9.79 -4.70 6.48
CA ILE A 159 -9.01 -3.54 6.98
C ILE A 159 -9.95 -2.42 7.45
N TYR A 160 -10.95 -2.07 6.63
CA TYR A 160 -11.93 -1.04 6.93
C TYR A 160 -12.71 -1.37 8.20
N MET A 161 -13.19 -2.62 8.33
CA MET A 161 -13.89 -3.09 9.51
C MET A 161 -12.99 -3.10 10.75
N ALA A 162 -11.73 -3.55 10.64
CA ALA A 162 -10.78 -3.51 11.75
C ALA A 162 -10.48 -2.07 12.21
N ALA A 163 -10.32 -1.13 11.27
CA ALA A 163 -10.13 0.28 11.58
C ALA A 163 -11.38 0.91 12.21
N ARG A 164 -12.58 0.60 11.70
CA ARG A 164 -13.85 1.10 12.23
C ARG A 164 -14.13 0.55 13.62
N ASN A 165 -13.86 -0.73 13.87
CA ASN A 165 -14.04 -1.34 15.19
C ASN A 165 -13.14 -0.70 16.25
N ARG A 166 -11.91 -0.27 15.92
CA ARG A 166 -11.05 0.49 16.84
C ARG A 166 -11.60 1.88 17.20
N ILE A 167 -12.41 2.47 16.33
CA ILE A 167 -13.05 3.77 16.56
C ILE A 167 -14.31 3.60 17.40
N LEU A 168 -15.13 2.59 17.08
CA LEU A 168 -16.38 2.31 17.81
C LEU A 168 -16.12 1.73 19.20
N ASN A 169 -15.10 0.88 19.33
CA ASN A 169 -14.68 0.27 20.59
C ASN A 169 -13.25 0.73 20.92
N PRO A 170 -13.05 2.01 21.33
CA PRO A 170 -11.74 2.42 21.80
C PRO A 170 -11.36 1.56 23.02
N PRO A 171 -10.11 1.11 23.15
CA PRO A 171 -9.68 0.34 24.32
C PRO A 171 -10.02 1.14 25.59
N SER A 172 -10.75 0.52 26.51
CA SER A 172 -11.21 1.20 27.72
C SER A 172 -9.99 1.75 28.46
N LEU A 173 -9.98 3.07 28.69
CA LEU A 173 -8.93 3.76 29.45
C LEU A 173 -8.99 3.43 30.96
N TYR A 174 -9.78 2.44 31.37
CA TYR A 174 -10.13 2.18 32.77
C TYR A 174 -9.36 1.01 33.42
N GLY A 175 -8.58 0.24 32.65
CA GLY A 175 -7.82 -0.89 33.19
C GLY A 175 -6.30 -0.68 33.07
N LYS A 176 -5.62 -0.45 34.19
CA LYS A 176 -4.15 -0.28 34.33
C LYS A 176 -3.59 1.07 33.90
N ARG A 177 -3.87 2.08 34.73
CA ARG A 177 -2.96 3.21 34.94
C ARG A 177 -1.61 2.60 35.36
N PHE A 178 -0.61 2.62 34.48
CA PHE A 178 0.79 2.40 34.86
C PHE A 178 1.22 3.62 35.67
N THR A 179 0.78 3.70 36.93
CA THR A 179 1.39 4.56 37.94
C THR A 179 2.62 3.84 38.45
N THR A 180 3.70 3.84 37.66
CA THR A 180 5.03 3.72 38.26
C THR A 180 5.31 5.09 38.89
N ALA A 181 4.77 5.29 40.10
CA ALA A 181 5.20 6.39 40.95
C ALA A 181 6.63 6.06 41.37
N HIS A 182 7.61 6.73 40.78
CA HIS A 182 8.95 6.76 41.35
C HIS A 182 8.82 7.53 42.67
N LEU A 183 8.73 6.81 43.78
CA LEU A 183 8.88 7.36 45.13
C LEU A 183 10.35 7.77 45.25
N ILE A 184 10.62 9.07 45.17
CA ILE A 184 11.89 9.60 45.67
C ILE A 184 11.73 9.62 47.19
N THR A 185 12.14 8.53 47.85
CA THR A 185 12.42 8.54 49.29
C THR A 185 13.68 9.36 49.50
N GLY A 186 13.52 10.66 49.74
CA GLY A 186 14.58 11.49 50.31
C GLY A 186 14.46 11.44 51.84
N SER A 187 15.21 10.54 52.48
CA SER A 187 15.44 10.59 53.93
C SER A 187 16.92 10.77 54.23
N ALA A 188 17.15 11.63 55.21
CA ALA A 188 18.36 11.85 56.02
C ALA A 188 19.56 12.55 55.37
N GLY A 189 19.75 13.80 55.79
CA GLY A 189 21.01 14.54 55.74
C GLY A 189 21.05 15.54 56.90
N SER A 190 21.63 15.09 58.01
CA SER A 190 21.87 15.80 59.28
C SER A 190 22.84 16.98 59.17
N SER A 191 22.58 18.08 59.88
CA SER A 191 23.61 18.95 60.48
C SER A 191 23.03 19.86 61.57
N LEU A 192 23.76 19.89 62.69
CA LEU A 192 23.48 20.48 64.02
C LEU A 192 23.77 21.99 64.15
N CYS A 193 23.37 22.52 65.33
CA CYS A 193 23.82 23.73 66.07
C CYS A 193 23.00 25.02 65.82
N SER A 194 22.60 25.86 66.79
CA SER A 194 22.86 25.96 68.25
C SER A 194 22.10 27.17 68.86
N LEU A 195 21.59 27.04 70.11
CA LEU A 195 21.30 28.02 71.21
C LEU A 195 20.50 29.33 70.90
N SER A 196 19.59 29.92 71.71
CA SER A 196 19.15 29.84 73.12
C SER A 196 17.86 30.72 73.32
N PRO A 197 17.24 30.82 74.52
CA PRO A 197 15.79 31.08 74.71
C PRO A 197 15.40 32.51 75.18
N SER A 198 14.17 32.95 74.91
CA SER A 198 13.38 33.84 75.81
C SER A 198 11.95 34.20 75.34
N LEU A 199 11.00 34.01 76.27
CA LEU A 199 9.84 34.83 76.67
C LEU A 199 8.65 35.12 75.71
N HIS A 200 7.44 34.76 76.21
CA HIS A 200 6.11 35.43 76.20
C HIS A 200 5.82 36.45 75.05
N GLU A 201 4.66 36.47 74.39
CA GLU A 201 3.30 36.52 74.93
C GLU A 201 2.28 36.33 73.78
N GLY A 202 1.04 35.93 74.09
CA GLY A 202 0.09 35.38 73.12
C GLY A 202 -0.59 36.37 72.17
N HIS A 203 -1.07 35.84 71.05
CA HIS A 203 -2.36 36.24 70.47
C HIS A 203 -2.96 35.14 69.58
N SER A 204 -4.24 34.91 69.83
CA SER A 204 -5.13 34.00 69.12
C SER A 204 -5.33 34.42 67.67
N HIS A 205 -5.02 33.54 66.72
CA HIS A 205 -5.70 33.50 65.43
C HIS A 205 -5.92 32.04 65.00
N THR A 206 -7.18 31.62 65.10
CA THR A 206 -7.75 30.50 64.35
C THR A 206 -7.60 30.75 62.86
N ALA A 207 -6.82 29.92 62.16
CA ALA A 207 -6.91 29.74 60.72
C ALA A 207 -6.47 28.32 60.37
N GLY A 208 -7.35 27.60 59.67
CA GLY A 208 -7.28 26.17 59.44
C GLY A 208 -6.01 25.68 58.74
N SER A 209 -5.70 24.42 59.02
CA SER A 209 -4.70 23.59 58.35
C SER A 209 -4.66 23.85 56.84
N ALA A 210 -3.55 24.39 56.36
CA ALA A 210 -3.24 24.40 54.93
C ALA A 210 -3.04 22.95 54.47
N LEU A 211 -4.09 22.34 53.92
CA LEU A 211 -4.00 21.14 53.10
C LEU A 211 -3.08 21.46 51.93
N PHE A 212 -1.82 21.06 52.02
CA PHE A 212 -0.88 21.11 50.90
C PHE A 212 -1.35 20.11 49.84
N PHE A 213 -2.26 20.53 48.97
CA PHE A 213 -2.63 19.78 47.78
C PHE A 213 -1.41 19.74 46.87
N SER A 214 -0.63 18.67 46.96
CA SER A 214 0.41 18.37 45.98
C SER A 214 -0.27 18.07 44.64
N HIS A 215 -0.42 19.09 43.80
CA HIS A 215 -0.89 18.93 42.43
C HIS A 215 0.18 18.21 41.61
N VAL A 216 0.13 16.89 41.56
CA VAL A 216 0.87 16.11 40.57
C VAL A 216 0.16 16.29 39.22
N LYS A 217 0.61 17.26 38.40
CA LYS A 217 0.17 17.38 37.00
C LYS A 217 0.76 16.21 36.20
N ILE A 218 -0.08 15.24 35.87
CA ILE A 218 0.26 14.05 35.09
C ILE A 218 0.47 14.43 33.61
N LYS A 219 1.65 14.98 33.26
CA LYS A 219 2.02 15.28 31.86
C LYS A 219 2.29 14.02 30.99
N LEU A 220 2.59 12.88 31.63
CA LEU A 220 2.99 11.66 30.92
C LEU A 220 1.79 10.95 30.24
N ALA A 221 0.61 10.98 30.86
CA ALA A 221 -0.58 10.37 30.28
C ALA A 221 -1.06 11.13 29.02
N ASP A 222 -0.98 12.46 29.04
CA ASP A 222 -1.37 13.31 27.92
C ASP A 222 -0.44 13.11 26.71
N SER A 223 0.88 13.07 26.93
CA SER A 223 1.85 12.81 25.84
C SER A 223 1.70 11.41 25.21
N VAL A 224 1.36 10.39 26.01
CA VAL A 224 1.08 9.03 25.50
C VAL A 224 -0.23 8.98 24.72
N LEU A 225 -1.29 9.65 25.21
CA LEU A 225 -2.59 9.73 24.55
C LEU A 225 -2.50 10.50 23.22
N GLU A 226 -1.75 11.61 23.21
CA GLU A 226 -1.46 12.39 22.01
C GLU A 226 -0.69 11.57 20.97
N ARG A 227 0.34 10.82 21.39
CA ARG A 227 1.07 9.90 20.51
C ARG A 227 0.17 8.82 19.92
N LYS A 228 -0.74 8.25 20.72
CA LYS A 228 -1.75 7.27 20.24
C LYS A 228 -2.71 7.90 19.21
N ARG A 229 -3.19 9.13 19.45
CA ARG A 229 -4.06 9.87 18.49
C ARG A 229 -3.34 10.13 17.17
N ILE A 230 -2.07 10.55 17.22
CA ILE A 230 -1.26 10.79 16.01
C ILE A 230 -1.05 9.49 15.22
N CYS A 231 -0.75 8.37 15.88
CA CYS A 231 -0.63 7.07 15.22
C CYS A 231 -1.95 6.64 14.56
N ALA A 232 -3.08 6.75 15.27
CA ALA A 232 -4.39 6.42 14.73
C ALA A 232 -4.77 7.31 13.52
N ALA A 233 -4.45 8.61 13.57
CA ALA A 233 -4.67 9.52 12.44
C ALA A 233 -3.83 9.15 11.21
N ARG A 234 -2.56 8.75 11.41
CA ARG A 234 -1.69 8.25 10.34
C ARG A 234 -2.20 6.94 9.74
N GLU A 235 -2.65 5.99 10.57
CA GLU A 235 -3.25 4.73 10.11
C GLU A 235 -4.52 4.97 9.27
N ARG A 236 -5.38 5.90 9.69
CA ARG A 236 -6.58 6.27 8.94
C ARG A 236 -6.25 6.87 7.58
N LYS A 237 -5.25 7.76 7.52
CA LYS A 237 -4.81 8.36 6.26
C LYS A 237 -4.25 7.30 5.31
N ALA A 238 -3.43 6.39 5.81
CA ALA A 238 -2.90 5.28 5.02
C ALA A 238 -4.02 4.39 4.45
N THR A 239 -5.02 4.04 5.27
CA THR A 239 -6.19 3.24 4.85
C THR A 239 -7.01 3.94 3.77
N LYS A 240 -7.17 5.28 3.86
CA LYS A 240 -7.85 6.07 2.83
C LYS A 240 -7.09 6.06 1.50
N THR A 241 -5.77 6.32 1.53
CA THR A 241 -4.92 6.28 0.32
C THR A 241 -5.03 4.94 -0.37
N LEU A 242 -4.92 3.87 0.42
CA LEU A 242 -5.11 2.50 0.00
C LEU A 242 -6.48 2.33 -0.70
N GLY A 243 -7.58 2.82 -0.13
CA GLY A 243 -8.91 2.65 -0.72
C GLY A 243 -9.06 3.35 -2.08
N ILE A 244 -8.40 4.50 -2.25
CA ILE A 244 -8.35 5.23 -3.52
C ILE A 244 -7.60 4.44 -4.58
N ILE A 245 -6.46 3.83 -4.24
CA ILE A 245 -5.68 2.98 -5.16
C ILE A 245 -6.52 1.81 -5.66
N LEU A 246 -7.27 1.14 -4.77
CA LEU A 246 -8.15 0.04 -5.14
C LEU A 246 -9.27 0.50 -6.09
N GLY A 247 -9.94 1.60 -5.76
CA GLY A 247 -11.02 2.14 -6.59
C GLY A 247 -10.54 2.51 -7.99
N ALA A 248 -9.39 3.19 -8.08
CA ALA A 248 -8.77 3.52 -9.35
C ALA A 248 -8.43 2.27 -10.16
N PHE A 249 -7.85 1.25 -9.53
CA PHE A 249 -7.52 -0.01 -10.17
C PHE A 249 -8.74 -0.69 -10.80
N ILE A 250 -9.83 -0.86 -10.03
CA ILE A 250 -11.05 -1.51 -10.52
C ILE A 250 -11.68 -0.70 -11.67
N ILE A 251 -11.74 0.63 -11.55
CA ILE A 251 -12.28 1.49 -12.62
C ILE A 251 -11.46 1.37 -13.90
N CYS A 252 -10.13 1.28 -13.78
CA CYS A 252 -9.25 1.22 -14.94
C CYS A 252 -9.31 -0.13 -15.66
N TRP A 253 -9.32 -1.24 -14.92
CA TRP A 253 -9.15 -2.58 -15.50
C TRP A 253 -10.44 -3.37 -15.70
N LEU A 254 -11.49 -3.13 -14.91
CA LEU A 254 -12.74 -3.90 -15.00
C LEU A 254 -13.37 -3.86 -16.40
N PRO A 255 -13.46 -2.71 -17.11
CA PRO A 255 -14.07 -2.68 -18.44
C PRO A 255 -13.34 -3.59 -19.44
N PHE A 256 -12.00 -3.57 -19.43
CA PHE A 256 -11.16 -4.40 -20.28
C PHE A 256 -11.36 -5.90 -19.99
N PHE A 257 -11.31 -6.31 -18.72
CA PHE A 257 -11.45 -7.73 -18.37
C PHE A 257 -12.86 -8.25 -18.64
N VAL A 258 -13.90 -7.43 -18.41
CA VAL A 258 -15.28 -7.78 -18.79
C VAL A 258 -15.39 -7.98 -20.30
N ALA A 259 -14.89 -7.05 -21.11
CA ALA A 259 -14.89 -7.19 -22.56
C ALA A 259 -14.12 -8.45 -23.02
N SER A 260 -12.94 -8.69 -22.46
CA SER A 260 -12.06 -9.82 -22.79
C SER A 260 -12.68 -11.19 -22.44
N LEU A 261 -13.51 -11.25 -21.38
CA LEU A 261 -14.23 -12.46 -21.01
C LEU A 261 -15.50 -12.64 -21.85
N VAL A 262 -16.26 -11.56 -22.07
CA VAL A 262 -17.56 -11.61 -22.73
C VAL A 262 -17.42 -11.89 -24.22
N LEU A 263 -16.54 -11.17 -24.94
CA LEU A 263 -16.45 -11.26 -26.41
C LEU A 263 -16.24 -12.70 -26.93
N PRO A 264 -15.33 -13.52 -26.38
CA PRO A 264 -15.18 -14.91 -26.83
C PRO A 264 -16.39 -15.82 -26.49
N ILE A 265 -17.14 -15.48 -25.44
CA ILE A 265 -18.30 -16.27 -24.99
C ILE A 265 -19.52 -15.98 -25.87
N CYS A 266 -19.79 -14.71 -26.16
CA CYS A 266 -20.98 -14.31 -26.92
C CYS A 266 -20.81 -14.38 -28.45
N ARG A 267 -19.58 -14.62 -28.96
CA ARG A 267 -19.29 -14.83 -30.39
C ARG A 267 -19.97 -13.76 -31.26
N ASP A 268 -20.82 -14.16 -32.21
CA ASP A 268 -21.51 -13.24 -33.14
C ASP A 268 -22.71 -12.50 -32.53
N SER A 269 -23.11 -12.84 -31.29
CA SER A 269 -24.27 -12.20 -30.62
C SER A 269 -23.93 -10.87 -29.95
N CYS A 270 -22.64 -10.53 -29.88
CA CYS A 270 -22.15 -9.30 -29.29
C CYS A 270 -21.09 -8.69 -30.19
N TRP A 271 -21.08 -7.37 -30.27
CA TRP A 271 -20.06 -6.66 -31.02
C TRP A 271 -19.57 -5.48 -30.21
N LEU A 272 -18.25 -5.36 -30.11
CA LEU A 272 -17.58 -4.23 -29.50
C LEU A 272 -16.71 -3.58 -30.56
N HIS A 273 -16.90 -2.27 -30.75
CA HIS A 273 -16.11 -1.50 -31.71
C HIS A 273 -14.61 -1.59 -31.34
N PRO A 274 -13.69 -1.86 -32.29
CA PRO A 274 -12.25 -1.99 -32.00
C PRO A 274 -11.67 -0.81 -31.22
N ALA A 275 -11.99 0.43 -31.62
CA ALA A 275 -11.58 1.63 -30.88
C ALA A 275 -12.02 1.67 -29.40
N LEU A 276 -13.16 1.04 -29.06
CA LEU A 276 -13.62 0.95 -27.67
C LEU A 276 -12.82 -0.10 -26.88
N PHE A 277 -12.41 -1.19 -27.53
CA PHE A 277 -11.48 -2.18 -26.95
C PHE A 277 -10.10 -1.56 -26.70
N ASP A 278 -9.57 -0.81 -27.68
CA ASP A 278 -8.31 -0.06 -27.53
C ASP A 278 -8.42 0.95 -26.39
N PHE A 279 -9.53 1.69 -26.31
CA PHE A 279 -9.79 2.62 -25.21
C PHE A 279 -9.75 1.92 -23.84
N PHE A 280 -10.39 0.76 -23.69
CA PHE A 280 -10.34 0.02 -22.42
C PHE A 280 -8.94 -0.50 -22.09
N THR A 281 -8.17 -0.90 -23.10
CA THR A 281 -6.77 -1.32 -22.93
C THR A 281 -5.93 -0.14 -22.41
N TRP A 282 -6.04 1.02 -23.05
CA TRP A 282 -5.36 2.25 -22.64
C TRP A 282 -5.81 2.76 -21.27
N LEU A 283 -7.09 2.60 -20.94
CA LEU A 283 -7.61 2.90 -19.60
C LEU A 283 -6.95 2.01 -18.54
N GLY A 284 -6.72 0.73 -18.84
CA GLY A 284 -5.94 -0.18 -17.99
C GLY A 284 -4.50 0.30 -17.80
N TYR A 285 -3.81 0.65 -18.88
CA TYR A 285 -2.45 1.18 -18.83
C TYR A 285 -2.32 2.49 -18.04
N LEU A 286 -3.36 3.34 -18.05
CA LEU A 286 -3.40 4.57 -17.25
C LEU A 286 -3.27 4.30 -15.75
N ASN A 287 -3.66 3.11 -15.27
CA ASN A 287 -3.48 2.71 -13.87
C ASN A 287 -2.01 2.78 -13.42
N SER A 288 -1.07 2.41 -14.29
CA SER A 288 0.36 2.48 -13.99
C SER A 288 0.87 3.91 -13.82
N LEU A 289 0.19 4.91 -14.41
CA LEU A 289 0.47 6.33 -14.16
C LEU A 289 -0.23 6.83 -12.88
N ILE A 290 -1.47 6.39 -12.65
CA ILE A 290 -2.27 6.81 -11.50
C ILE A 290 -1.62 6.40 -10.17
N ASN A 291 -1.00 5.21 -10.11
CA ASN A 291 -0.33 4.69 -8.91
C ASN A 291 0.71 5.66 -8.32
N PRO A 292 1.79 6.08 -9.04
CA PRO A 292 2.74 7.09 -8.55
C PRO A 292 2.10 8.42 -8.13
N ILE A 293 1.09 8.90 -8.86
CA ILE A 293 0.38 10.15 -8.54
C ILE A 293 -0.33 10.02 -7.19
N ILE A 294 -1.05 8.91 -6.96
CA ILE A 294 -1.71 8.67 -5.68
C ILE A 294 -0.69 8.62 -4.53
N TYR A 295 0.44 7.94 -4.71
CA TYR A 295 1.48 7.90 -3.68
C TYR A 295 2.06 9.29 -3.39
N THR A 296 2.36 10.10 -4.41
CA THR A 296 2.94 11.44 -4.19
C THR A 296 1.95 12.43 -3.59
N VAL A 297 0.65 12.33 -3.89
CA VAL A 297 -0.38 13.23 -3.35
C VAL A 297 -0.78 12.84 -1.92
N PHE A 298 -0.99 11.55 -1.68
CA PHE A 298 -1.62 11.07 -0.45
C PHE A 298 -0.63 10.46 0.57
N ASN A 299 0.60 10.12 0.18
CA ASN A 299 1.66 9.70 1.10
C ASN A 299 2.64 10.85 1.38
N GLU A 300 2.62 11.36 2.61
CA GLU A 300 3.44 12.51 3.03
C GLU A 300 4.94 12.26 2.91
N GLU A 301 5.40 11.04 3.14
CA GLU A 301 6.83 10.71 3.05
C GLU A 301 7.31 10.78 1.59
N PHE A 302 6.53 10.22 0.66
CA PHE A 302 6.82 10.31 -0.78
C PHE A 302 6.69 11.75 -1.29
N ARG A 303 5.67 12.49 -0.83
CA ARG A 303 5.50 13.91 -1.19
C ARG A 303 6.73 14.75 -0.80
N GLN A 304 7.22 14.58 0.42
CA GLN A 304 8.40 15.29 0.91
C GLN A 304 9.67 14.88 0.15
N ALA A 305 9.82 13.59 -0.17
CA ALA A 305 10.93 13.11 -0.99
C ALA A 305 10.89 13.70 -2.42
N PHE A 306 9.71 13.70 -3.05
CA PHE A 306 9.50 14.28 -4.37
C PHE A 306 9.78 15.79 -4.39
N GLN A 307 9.25 16.54 -3.41
CA GLN A 307 9.51 17.97 -3.27
C GLN A 307 11.01 18.24 -3.12
N LYS A 308 11.75 17.44 -2.35
CA LYS A 308 13.21 17.58 -2.24
C LYS A 308 13.90 17.39 -3.59
N VAL A 309 13.55 16.35 -4.36
CA VAL A 309 14.14 16.11 -5.69
C VAL A 309 13.85 17.28 -6.63
N VAL A 310 12.61 17.77 -6.68
CA VAL A 310 12.22 18.89 -7.54
C VAL A 310 12.90 20.20 -7.14
N HIS A 311 12.99 20.49 -5.83
CA HIS A 311 13.66 21.70 -5.35
C HIS A 311 15.18 21.62 -5.49
N PHE A 312 15.79 20.44 -5.34
CA PHE A 312 17.22 20.24 -5.60
C PHE A 312 17.55 20.43 -7.08
N ARG A 313 16.64 20.07 -7.99
CA ARG A 313 16.74 20.37 -9.43
C ARG A 313 16.50 21.85 -9.78
N LYS A 314 15.84 22.63 -8.92
CA LYS A 314 15.69 24.09 -9.09
C LYS A 314 16.86 24.89 -8.52
N ALA A 315 17.68 24.28 -7.66
CA ALA A 315 18.80 24.91 -6.97
C ALA A 315 20.18 24.48 -7.53
N SER A 316 20.21 23.67 -8.58
CA SER A 316 21.39 23.21 -9.33
C SER A 316 21.24 23.62 -10.79
#